data_AF-A0A5Q4H397-F1
#
_entry.id   AF-A0A5Q4H397-F1
#
_cell.length_a   1.000
_cell.length_b   1.000
_cell.length_c   1.000
_cell.angle_alpha   90.00
_cell.angle_beta   90.00
_cell.angle_gamma   90.00
#
_symmetry.space_group_name_H-M   'P 1'
#
loop_
_entity.id
_entity.type
_entity.pdbx_description
1 polymer ?
#
loop_
_entity_poly.entity_id
_entity_poly.type
_entity_poly.pdbx_seq_one_letter_code
_entity_poly.pdbx_strand_id
1 'polypeptide(L)'
;MIMRDVRIIDRGRGPEIEGTRITVFHVWEFYRAGDDRDDIALTFGLSSRQVQAAIDYIHANRQQVEDQYARIEERIRQGNPEKLEQQLRQNRERLQERLRRKDHQPA
;
A
#
# COMPACT_ATOMS: atom_id res chain seq x y z
N MET A 1 -30.86 5.15 -4.43
CA MET A 1 -29.50 4.60 -4.26
C MET A 1 -29.27 4.41 -2.77
N ILE A 2 -29.17 3.17 -2.28
CA ILE A 2 -28.85 2.93 -0.86
C ILE A 2 -27.37 3.24 -0.70
N MET A 3 -27.05 4.36 -0.05
CA MET A 3 -25.68 4.69 0.33
C MET A 3 -25.23 3.68 1.40
N ARG A 4 -24.31 2.79 1.06
CA ARG A 4 -23.64 1.95 2.06
C ARG A 4 -22.61 2.79 2.80
N ASP A 5 -22.53 2.62 4.11
CA ASP A 5 -21.43 3.17 4.90
C ASP A 5 -20.10 2.56 4.45
N VAL A 6 -19.07 3.39 4.38
CA VAL A 6 -17.71 2.94 4.08
C VAL A 6 -17.18 2.23 5.31
N ARG A 7 -16.73 0.98 5.15
CA ARG A 7 -16.14 0.20 6.23
C ARG A 7 -14.62 0.16 6.09
N ILE A 8 -13.93 0.20 7.23
CA ILE A 8 -12.52 -0.17 7.32
C ILE A 8 -12.46 -1.62 7.80
N ILE A 9 -11.79 -2.48 7.04
CA ILE A 9 -11.63 -3.92 7.32
C ILE A 9 -10.15 -4.26 7.40
N ASP A 10 -9.79 -5.42 7.92
CA ASP A 10 -8.41 -5.92 7.88
C ASP A 10 -8.38 -7.31 7.25
N ARG A 11 -7.54 -7.48 6.23
CA ARG A 11 -7.33 -8.75 5.49
C ARG A 11 -5.92 -9.31 5.67
N GLY A 12 -5.19 -8.87 6.70
CA GLY A 12 -3.83 -9.31 7.03
C GLY A 12 -2.72 -8.40 6.51
N ARG A 13 -3.05 -7.25 5.89
CA ARG A 13 -2.08 -6.21 5.49
C ARG A 13 -2.23 -4.91 6.28
N GLY A 14 -3.08 -4.92 7.30
CA GLY A 14 -3.49 -3.75 8.08
C GLY A 14 -4.86 -3.20 7.64
N PRO A 15 -5.38 -2.20 8.38
CA PRO A 15 -6.70 -1.65 8.13
C PRO A 15 -6.80 -1.01 6.74
N GLU A 16 -7.85 -1.33 6.00
CA GLU A 16 -8.06 -0.91 4.62
C GLU A 16 -9.50 -0.53 4.33
N ILE A 17 -9.68 0.39 3.38
CA ILE A 17 -10.98 0.81 2.90
C ILE A 17 -11.62 -0.37 2.15
N GLU A 18 -12.78 -0.83 2.62
CA GLU A 18 -13.49 -1.95 2.02
C GLU A 18 -13.74 -1.73 0.52
N GLY A 19 -13.53 -2.80 -0.26
CA GLY A 19 -13.66 -2.76 -1.72
C GLY A 19 -12.42 -2.25 -2.43
N THR A 20 -11.36 -1.90 -1.69
CA THR A 20 -10.09 -1.40 -2.25
C THR A 20 -8.89 -2.17 -1.68
N ARG A 21 -7.70 -1.88 -2.20
CA ARG A 21 -6.43 -2.28 -1.58
C ARG A 21 -5.72 -1.14 -0.85
N ILE A 22 -6.39 0.00 -0.70
CA ILE A 22 -5.82 1.20 -0.08
C ILE A 22 -5.96 1.06 1.44
N THR A 23 -4.82 0.94 2.11
CA THR A 23 -4.76 0.88 3.57
C THR A 23 -4.88 2.28 4.17
N VAL A 24 -5.26 2.37 5.44
CA VAL A 24 -5.25 3.62 6.20
C VAL A 24 -3.85 4.25 6.25
N PHE A 25 -2.80 3.45 6.11
CA PHE A 25 -1.42 3.93 6.03
C PHE A 25 -1.12 4.74 4.76
N HIS A 26 -1.72 4.37 3.63
CA HIS A 26 -1.61 5.17 2.39
C HIS A 26 -2.29 6.53 2.59
N VAL A 27 -3.47 6.56 3.20
CA VAL A 27 -4.17 7.83 3.50
C VAL A 27 -3.39 8.65 4.53
N TRP A 28 -2.87 8.00 5.57
CA TRP A 28 -2.08 8.65 6.62
C TRP A 28 -0.84 9.36 6.07
N GLU A 29 -0.11 8.75 5.14
CA GLU A 29 1.09 9.33 4.52
C GLU A 29 0.85 10.71 3.89
N PHE A 30 -0.24 10.84 3.11
CA PHE A 30 -0.60 12.10 2.45
C PHE A 30 -1.23 13.07 3.45
N TYR A 31 -2.14 12.58 4.29
CA TYR A 31 -2.81 13.42 5.28
C TYR A 31 -1.83 14.07 6.27
N ARG A 32 -0.81 13.31 6.75
CA ARG A 32 0.23 13.86 7.62
C ARG A 32 1.19 14.83 6.89
N ALA A 33 1.28 14.73 5.57
CA ALA A 33 2.04 15.65 4.73
C ALA A 33 1.29 16.96 4.44
N GLY A 34 0.01 17.04 4.82
CA GLY A 34 -0.81 18.24 4.70
C GLY A 34 -1.78 18.21 3.52
N ASP A 35 -1.86 17.12 2.77
CA ASP A 35 -2.82 16.97 1.68
C ASP A 35 -4.25 16.93 2.23
N ASP A 36 -5.17 17.59 1.54
CA ASP A 36 -6.56 17.58 1.91
C ASP A 36 -7.29 16.31 1.41
N ARG A 37 -8.48 16.09 1.94
CA ARG A 37 -9.30 14.90 1.66
C ARG A 37 -9.55 14.69 0.17
N ASP A 38 -9.82 15.76 -0.57
CA ASP A 38 -10.23 15.67 -1.96
C ASP A 38 -9.00 15.46 -2.87
N ASP A 39 -7.83 16.02 -2.53
CA ASP A 39 -6.56 15.71 -3.19
C ASP A 39 -6.14 14.25 -2.99
N ILE A 40 -6.30 13.72 -1.77
CA ILE A 40 -6.07 12.29 -1.49
C ILE A 40 -7.05 11.42 -2.28
N ALA A 41 -8.31 11.85 -2.37
CA ALA A 41 -9.34 11.12 -3.11
C ALA A 41 -9.00 11.03 -4.61
N LEU A 42 -8.56 12.14 -5.21
CA LEU A 42 -8.09 12.19 -6.59
C LEU A 42 -6.87 11.29 -6.80
N THR A 43 -5.88 11.37 -5.90
CA THR A 43 -4.63 10.60 -5.97
C THR A 43 -4.88 9.09 -6.03
N PHE A 44 -5.82 8.60 -5.23
CA PHE A 44 -6.11 7.16 -5.12
C PHE A 44 -7.32 6.69 -5.93
N GLY A 45 -8.01 7.57 -6.66
CA GLY A 45 -9.26 7.24 -7.34
C GLY A 45 -10.37 6.81 -6.38
N LEU A 46 -10.39 7.40 -5.18
CA LEU A 46 -11.39 7.15 -4.14
C LEU A 46 -12.50 8.21 -4.19
N SER A 47 -13.63 7.90 -3.55
CA SER A 47 -14.58 8.97 -3.20
C SER A 47 -14.10 9.74 -1.96
N SER A 48 -14.45 11.02 -1.88
CA SER A 48 -14.19 11.83 -0.67
C SER A 48 -14.73 11.20 0.61
N ARG A 49 -15.86 10.48 0.54
CA ARG A 49 -16.42 9.74 1.69
C ARG A 49 -15.53 8.58 2.13
N GLN A 50 -14.88 7.89 1.19
CA GLN A 50 -13.94 6.83 1.53
C GLN A 50 -12.70 7.37 2.23
N VAL A 51 -12.16 8.49 1.73
CA VAL A 51 -11.03 9.16 2.38
C VAL A 51 -11.43 9.68 3.76
N GLN A 52 -12.62 10.28 3.90
CA GLN A 52 -13.12 10.74 5.20
C GLN A 52 -13.23 9.59 6.20
N ALA A 53 -13.79 8.44 5.80
CA ALA A 53 -13.90 7.28 6.68
C ALA A 53 -12.52 6.75 7.13
N ALA A 54 -11.51 6.83 6.27
CA ALA A 54 -10.14 6.49 6.64
C ALA A 54 -9.53 7.52 7.61
N ILE A 55 -9.74 8.83 7.38
CA ILE A 55 -9.31 9.90 8.28
C ILE A 55 -9.96 9.75 9.66
N ASP A 56 -11.27 9.49 9.71
CA ASP A 56 -12.01 9.28 10.96
C ASP A 56 -11.47 8.06 11.72
N TYR A 57 -11.19 6.97 11.01
CA TYR A 57 -10.54 5.79 11.60
C TYR A 57 -9.14 6.11 12.13
N ILE A 58 -8.34 6.88 11.40
CA ILE A 58 -7.00 7.31 11.83
C ILE A 58 -7.11 8.11 13.12
N HIS A 59 -8.00 9.09 13.20
CA HIS A 59 -8.17 9.89 14.42
C HIS A 59 -8.62 9.04 15.61
N ALA A 60 -9.56 8.11 15.39
CA ALA A 60 -10.04 7.21 16.44
C ALA A 60 -8.97 6.21 16.93
N ASN A 61 -7.95 5.90 16.11
CA ASN A 61 -6.92 4.90 16.38
C ASN A 61 -5.50 5.47 16.26
N ARG A 62 -5.34 6.78 16.51
CA ARG A 62 -4.15 7.53 16.09
C ARG A 62 -2.84 6.93 16.54
N GLN A 63 -2.72 6.63 17.83
CA GLN A 63 -1.50 6.04 18.39
C GLN A 63 -1.15 4.71 17.72
N GLN A 64 -2.14 3.82 17.56
CA GLN A 64 -1.93 2.52 16.91
C GLN A 64 -1.50 2.69 15.44
N VAL A 65 -2.08 3.64 14.73
CA VAL A 65 -1.73 3.92 13.33
C VAL A 65 -0.32 4.48 13.22
N GLU A 66 0.04 5.46 14.06
CA GLU A 66 1.38 6.05 14.09
C GLU A 66 2.44 4.99 14.43
N ASP A 67 2.21 4.14 15.44
CA ASP A 67 3.12 3.07 15.84
C ASP A 67 3.33 2.03 14.72
N GLN A 68 2.26 1.62 14.04
CA GLN A 68 2.36 0.68 12.93
C GLN A 68 3.04 1.32 11.72
N TYR A 69 2.74 2.58 11.42
CA TYR A 69 3.36 3.30 10.32
C TYR A 69 4.87 3.48 10.54
N ALA A 70 5.30 3.83 11.76
CA ALA A 70 6.71 3.92 12.10
C ALA A 70 7.46 2.60 11.87
N ARG A 71 6.84 1.46 12.16
CA ARG A 71 7.42 0.13 11.86
C ARG A 71 7.51 -0.14 10.36
N ILE A 72 6.53 0.33 9.57
CA ILE A 72 6.57 0.25 8.10
C ILE A 72 7.74 1.09 7.57
N GLU A 73 7.87 2.34 8.02
CA GLU A 73 8.97 3.24 7.64
C GLU A 73 10.34 2.64 8.00
N GLU A 74 10.47 2.08 9.20
CA GLU A 74 11.71 1.42 9.64
C GLU A 74 12.04 0.19 8.78
N ARG A 75 11.06 -0.66 8.48
CA ARG A 75 11.26 -1.81 7.60
C ARG A 75 11.69 -1.39 6.19
N ILE A 76 11.09 -0.32 5.65
CA ILE A 76 11.47 0.23 4.34
C ILE A 76 12.92 0.72 4.38
N ARG A 77 13.32 1.44 5.45
CA ARG A 77 14.68 1.94 5.65
C ARG A 77 15.71 0.82 5.77
N GLN A 78 15.38 -0.25 6.49
CA GLN A 78 16.23 -1.43 6.62
C GLN A 78 16.42 -2.17 5.29
N GLY A 79 15.46 -2.06 4.37
CA GLY A 79 15.48 -2.77 3.11
C GLY A 79 15.28 -4.28 3.27
N ASN A 80 15.59 -5.01 2.20
CA ASN A 80 15.47 -6.47 2.22
C ASN A 80 16.70 -7.10 2.92
N PRO A 81 16.52 -8.20 3.67
CA PRO A 81 17.64 -8.98 4.19
C PRO A 81 18.55 -9.48 3.05
N GLU A 82 19.86 -9.61 3.32
CA GLU A 82 20.84 -10.04 2.30
C GLU A 82 20.47 -11.34 1.58
N LYS A 83 19.95 -12.31 2.34
CA LYS A 83 19.49 -13.59 1.78
C LYS A 83 18.37 -13.40 0.75
N LEU A 84 17.43 -12.51 1.04
CA LEU A 84 16.33 -12.19 0.13
C LEU A 84 16.86 -11.46 -1.12
N GLU A 85 17.77 -10.51 -0.94
CA GLU A 85 18.45 -9.80 -2.03
C GLU A 85 19.19 -10.76 -2.98
N GLN A 86 19.90 -11.76 -2.43
CA GLN A 86 20.56 -12.79 -3.22
C GLN A 86 19.54 -13.64 -4.01
N GLN A 87 18.43 -14.04 -3.37
CA GLN A 87 17.37 -14.80 -4.04
C GLN A 87 16.71 -13.98 -5.17
N LEU A 88 16.45 -12.70 -4.94
CA LEU A 88 15.90 -11.80 -5.96
C LEU A 88 16.84 -11.66 -7.15
N ARG A 89 18.16 -11.54 -6.92
CA ARG A 89 19.18 -11.52 -7.98
C ARG A 89 19.15 -12.81 -8.81
N GLN A 90 19.19 -13.98 -8.16
CA GLN A 90 19.14 -15.27 -8.86
C GLN A 90 17.85 -15.43 -9.67
N ASN A 91 16.70 -15.02 -9.12
CA ASN A 91 15.43 -15.07 -9.82
C ASN A 91 15.43 -14.15 -11.05
N ARG A 92 16.02 -12.96 -10.94
CA ARG A 92 16.18 -12.01 -12.04
C ARG A 92 17.07 -12.56 -13.15
N GLU A 93 18.20 -13.18 -12.81
CA GLU A 93 19.09 -13.84 -13.77
C GLU A 93 18.38 -14.96 -14.53
N ARG A 94 17.68 -15.85 -13.81
CA ARG A 94 16.88 -16.93 -14.41
C ARG A 94 15.79 -16.39 -15.34
N LEU A 95 15.12 -15.30 -14.97
CA LEU A 95 14.13 -14.65 -15.82
C LEU A 95 14.77 -14.09 -17.09
N GLN A 96 15.91 -13.41 -16.99
CA GLN A 96 16.62 -12.86 -18.15
C GLN A 96 17.09 -13.95 -19.11
N GLU A 97 17.61 -15.07 -18.60
CA GLU A 97 17.98 -16.22 -19.42
C GLU A 97 16.77 -16.79 -20.18
N ARG A 98 15.63 -16.92 -19.51
CA ARG A 98 14.39 -17.40 -20.14
C ARG A 98 13.91 -16.48 -21.26
N LEU A 99 14.01 -15.16 -21.07
CA LEU A 99 13.65 -14.18 -22.10
C LEU A 99 14.61 -14.26 -23.29
N ARG A 100 15.93 -14.27 -23.05
CA ARG A 100 16.94 -14.41 -24.12
C ARG A 100 16.73 -15.67 -24.95
N ARG A 101 16.42 -16.81 -24.32
CA ARG A 101 16.13 -18.06 -25.04
C ARG A 101 14.91 -17.96 -25.94
N LYS A 102 13.85 -17.28 -25.49
CA LYS A 102 12.66 -17.03 -26.32
C LYS A 102 12.98 -16.13 -27.50
N ASP A 103 13.81 -15.10 -27.30
CA ASP A 103 14.21 -14.18 -28.37
C ASP A 103 15.10 -14.86 -29.44
N HIS A 104 15.83 -15.92 -29.07
CA HIS A 104 16.73 -16.66 -29.97
C HIS A 104 16.10 -17.92 -30.59
N GLN A 105 14.83 -18.22 -30.32
CA GLN A 105 14.15 -19.36 -30.92
C GLN A 105 13.38 -18.89 -32.17
N PRO A 106 13.79 -19.28 -33.39
CA PRO A 106 13.05 -18.91 -34.59
C PRO A 106 11.67 -19.58 -34.59
N ALA A 107 10.69 -18.90 -35.19
CA ALA A 107 9.30 -19.34 -35.30
C ALA A 107 9.14 -20.67 -36.05
#